data_AF-A0A5N1IU85-F1
#
_entry.id   AF-A0A5N1IU85-F1
#
_cell.length_a   1.000
_cell.length_b   1.000
_cell.length_c   1.000
_cell.angle_alpha   90.00
_cell.angle_beta   90.00
_cell.angle_gamma   90.00
#
_symmetry.space_group_name_H-M   'P 1'
#
loop_
_entity.id
_entity.type
_entity.pdbx_description
1 polymer ?
#
loop_
_entity_poly.entity_id
_entity_poly.type
_entity_poly.pdbx_seq_one_letter_code
_entity_poly.pdbx_strand_id
1 'polypeptide(L)'
;MADKLLDRIQDWYRNNCNGDWEHGFGIKIETVDNPGWSVEIELEDTALENAQLRKQYDNGAEDWLFIEIKQKKFLGAGDPNKLNEIFRIFLDEVLLLQIDSSFTYPIFVPIPNMITPVWKEVTAKVINESTFEIVEIPETTFQKLQILKIDDFQNVEIASLSDLDYKIGDKVRCKLKEFFEGVKPVVVEKIKE
;
A
#
# COMPACT_ATOMS: atom_id res chain seq x y z
N MET A 1 2.45 20.63 15.20
CA MET A 1 2.04 19.21 15.17
C MET A 1 2.97 18.56 14.16
N ALA A 2 3.78 17.58 14.55
CA ALA A 2 4.76 16.99 13.63
C ALA A 2 4.01 16.52 12.38
N ASP A 3 4.44 17.00 11.22
CA ASP A 3 3.82 16.69 9.95
C ASP A 3 3.93 15.18 9.74
N LYS A 4 2.80 14.46 9.74
CA LYS A 4 2.75 13.00 9.55
C LYS A 4 3.03 12.59 8.11
N LEU A 5 3.59 13.47 7.29
CA LEU A 5 3.82 13.26 5.87
C LEU A 5 4.72 12.04 5.62
N LEU A 6 5.81 11.91 6.39
CA LEU A 6 6.68 10.74 6.31
C LEU A 6 5.95 9.46 6.73
N ASP A 7 5.13 9.52 7.79
CA ASP A 7 4.32 8.36 8.20
C ASP A 7 3.34 7.93 7.09
N ARG A 8 2.69 8.89 6.42
CA ARG A 8 1.78 8.62 5.30
C ARG A 8 2.48 7.98 4.10
N ILE A 9 3.67 8.48 3.74
CA ILE A 9 4.49 7.87 2.67
C ILE A 9 4.93 6.46 3.06
N GLN A 10 5.37 6.26 4.32
CA GLN A 10 5.73 4.92 4.81
C GLN A 10 4.55 3.96 4.78
N ASP A 11 3.34 4.42 5.12
CA ASP A 11 2.15 3.59 5.09
C ASP A 11 1.73 3.26 3.65
N TRP A 12 1.80 4.22 2.73
CA TRP A 12 1.55 3.94 1.32
C TRP A 12 2.55 2.93 0.76
N TYR A 13 3.85 3.11 1.02
CA TYR A 13 4.88 2.16 0.59
C TYR A 13 4.62 0.76 1.15
N ARG A 14 4.40 0.66 2.46
CA ARG A 14 4.13 -0.61 3.15
C ARG A 14 2.92 -1.34 2.58
N ASN A 15 1.89 -0.60 2.16
CA ASN A 15 0.65 -1.16 1.64
C ASN A 15 0.77 -1.71 0.22
N ASN A 16 1.81 -1.36 -0.52
CA ASN A 16 2.09 -1.95 -1.83
C ASN A 16 3.08 -3.13 -1.74
N CYS A 17 3.82 -3.30 -0.63
CA CYS A 17 4.66 -4.49 -0.42
C CYS A 17 3.80 -5.76 -0.26
N ASN A 18 4.15 -6.80 -1.00
CA ASN A 18 3.35 -8.03 -1.10
C ASN A 18 4.19 -9.32 -1.29
N GLY A 19 5.52 -9.23 -1.19
CA GLY A 19 6.44 -10.33 -1.44
C GLY A 19 7.11 -10.25 -2.82
N ASP A 20 6.61 -9.41 -3.72
CA ASP A 20 7.13 -9.26 -5.08
C ASP A 20 7.43 -7.78 -5.39
N TRP A 21 6.48 -6.88 -5.10
CA TRP A 21 6.56 -5.47 -5.48
C TRP A 21 7.83 -4.79 -4.95
N GLU A 22 8.19 -5.04 -3.69
CA GLU A 22 9.37 -4.45 -3.05
C GLU A 22 10.72 -4.91 -3.62
N HIS A 23 10.74 -5.96 -4.44
CA HIS A 23 11.96 -6.45 -5.08
C HIS A 23 12.29 -5.71 -6.37
N GLY A 24 11.28 -5.16 -7.06
CA GLY A 24 11.43 -4.47 -8.34
C GLY A 24 11.08 -2.98 -8.31
N PHE A 25 10.26 -2.56 -7.35
CA PHE A 25 9.67 -1.23 -7.30
C PHE A 25 9.92 -0.53 -5.96
N GLY A 26 9.75 0.79 -5.93
CA GLY A 26 9.95 1.55 -4.71
C GLY A 26 9.87 3.06 -4.87
N ILE A 27 10.47 3.75 -3.90
CA ILE A 27 10.57 5.21 -3.84
C ILE A 27 12.05 5.58 -3.87
N LYS A 28 12.43 6.44 -4.82
CA LYS A 28 13.78 6.98 -4.95
C LYS A 28 13.77 8.48 -4.64
N ILE A 29 14.68 8.92 -3.78
CA ILE A 29 14.87 10.35 -3.46
C ILE A 29 16.34 10.67 -3.70
N GLU A 30 16.58 11.64 -4.57
CA GLU A 30 17.91 12.10 -4.96
C GLU A 30 17.97 13.62 -4.95
N THR A 31 19.19 14.15 -5.05
CA THR A 31 19.41 15.56 -5.38
C THR A 31 19.64 15.72 -6.88
N VAL A 32 19.41 16.92 -7.41
CA VAL A 32 19.75 17.26 -8.81
C VAL A 32 20.96 18.20 -8.89
N ASP A 33 21.47 18.45 -10.10
CA ASP A 33 22.68 19.27 -10.33
C ASP A 33 22.48 20.75 -9.94
N ASN A 34 21.26 21.26 -10.04
CA ASN A 34 20.84 22.49 -9.39
C ASN A 34 20.39 22.15 -7.96
N PRO A 35 20.63 22.99 -6.93
CA PRO A 35 20.16 22.69 -5.58
C PRO A 35 18.67 22.34 -5.60
N GLY A 36 18.33 21.13 -5.15
CA GLY A 36 16.96 20.63 -5.26
C GLY A 36 16.86 19.13 -5.05
N TRP A 37 15.62 18.65 -5.13
CA TRP A 37 15.23 17.27 -4.94
C TRP A 37 14.69 16.68 -6.24
N SER A 38 14.90 15.37 -6.41
CA SER A 38 14.22 14.51 -7.37
C SER A 38 13.58 13.36 -6.59
N VAL A 39 12.32 13.07 -6.86
CA VAL A 39 11.53 12.00 -6.28
C VAL A 39 10.93 11.18 -7.40
N GLU A 40 11.14 9.88 -7.36
CA GLU A 40 10.52 8.90 -8.25
C GLU A 40 9.76 7.89 -7.40
N ILE A 41 8.49 7.66 -7.73
CA ILE A 41 7.63 6.65 -7.09
C ILE A 41 7.07 5.76 -8.18
N GLU A 42 7.37 4.47 -8.09
CA GLU A 42 6.81 3.46 -8.98
C GLU A 42 5.31 3.27 -8.70
N LEU A 43 4.49 3.31 -9.74
CA LEU A 43 3.04 3.11 -9.67
C LEU A 43 2.61 1.80 -10.34
N GLU A 44 3.52 1.11 -11.03
CA GLU A 44 3.27 -0.20 -11.63
C GLU A 44 2.80 -1.20 -10.58
N ASP A 45 1.81 -2.01 -10.95
CA ASP A 45 1.15 -2.98 -10.08
C ASP A 45 0.57 -2.35 -8.79
N THR A 46 0.13 -1.09 -8.88
CA THR A 46 -0.62 -0.41 -7.81
C THR A 46 -1.95 0.14 -8.35
N ALA A 47 -2.84 0.54 -7.45
CA ALA A 47 -4.08 1.24 -7.81
C ALA A 47 -3.86 2.61 -8.47
N LEU A 48 -2.62 3.08 -8.60
CA LEU A 48 -2.23 4.33 -9.27
C LEU A 48 -1.53 4.10 -10.61
N GLU A 49 -1.43 2.87 -11.10
CA GLU A 49 -0.72 2.55 -12.35
C GLU A 49 -1.18 3.42 -13.55
N ASN A 50 -2.47 3.72 -13.60
CA ASN A 50 -3.11 4.49 -14.67
C ASN A 50 -3.26 5.99 -14.36
N ALA A 51 -2.72 6.46 -13.22
CA ALA A 51 -2.81 7.86 -12.83
C ALA A 51 -2.10 8.77 -13.85
N GLN A 52 -2.57 10.01 -13.96
CA GLN A 52 -2.02 11.02 -14.86
C GLN A 52 -1.94 12.35 -14.15
N LEU A 53 -0.78 12.98 -14.22
CA LEU A 53 -0.59 14.33 -13.70
C LEU A 53 0.55 15.00 -14.45
N ARG A 54 0.39 16.29 -14.72
CA ARG A 54 1.49 17.16 -15.12
C ARG A 54 1.31 18.54 -14.50
N LYS A 55 2.30 18.98 -13.74
CA LYS A 55 2.37 20.31 -13.14
C LYS A 55 3.77 20.87 -13.31
N GLN A 56 3.86 22.16 -13.60
CA GLN A 56 5.15 22.83 -13.68
C GLN A 56 4.98 24.30 -13.34
N TYR A 57 5.87 24.82 -12.50
CA TYR A 57 6.11 26.25 -12.37
C TYR A 57 7.59 26.49 -12.11
N ASP A 58 8.07 27.64 -12.57
CA ASP A 58 9.46 28.06 -12.45
C ASP A 58 9.46 29.58 -12.27
N ASN A 59 9.60 30.00 -11.02
CA ASN A 59 9.71 31.41 -10.62
C ASN A 59 11.18 31.81 -10.39
N GLY A 60 12.13 31.01 -10.91
CA GLY A 60 13.56 31.19 -10.72
C GLY A 60 14.19 30.07 -9.89
N ALA A 61 15.51 30.16 -9.73
CA ALA A 61 16.34 29.09 -9.16
C ALA A 61 15.99 28.67 -7.72
N GLU A 62 15.26 29.52 -6.98
CA GLU A 62 14.89 29.31 -5.58
C GLU A 62 13.40 28.94 -5.39
N ASP A 63 12.60 28.92 -6.46
CA ASP A 63 11.18 28.56 -6.40
C ASP A 63 10.73 27.92 -7.71
N TRP A 64 10.91 26.60 -7.80
CA TRP A 64 10.53 25.83 -8.98
C TRP A 64 10.07 24.43 -8.59
N LEU A 65 9.12 23.91 -9.36
CA LEU A 65 8.57 22.58 -9.19
C LEU A 65 8.14 22.01 -10.53
N PHE A 66 8.44 20.73 -10.74
CA PHE A 66 8.00 19.93 -11.86
C PHE A 66 7.44 18.61 -11.32
N ILE A 67 6.21 18.26 -11.73
CA ILE A 67 5.59 16.97 -11.46
C ILE A 67 5.09 16.41 -12.78
N GLU A 68 5.40 15.16 -13.07
CA GLU A 68 4.86 14.42 -14.22
C GLU A 68 4.64 12.96 -13.84
N ILE A 69 3.50 12.38 -14.23
CA ILE A 69 3.31 10.93 -14.23
C ILE A 69 3.52 10.43 -15.65
N LYS A 70 4.51 9.56 -15.82
CA LYS A 70 4.87 8.99 -17.12
C LYS A 70 5.46 7.59 -16.93
N GLN A 71 5.14 6.68 -17.85
CA GLN A 71 5.64 5.30 -17.80
C GLN A 71 5.39 4.63 -16.44
N LYS A 72 4.16 4.79 -15.90
CA LYS A 72 3.75 4.27 -14.59
C LYS A 72 4.61 4.75 -13.41
N LYS A 73 5.29 5.90 -13.54
CA LYS A 73 6.09 6.52 -12.48
C LYS A 73 5.57 7.91 -12.19
N PHE A 74 5.43 8.24 -10.90
CA PHE A 74 5.32 9.61 -10.46
C PHE A 74 6.72 10.21 -10.33
N LEU A 75 6.99 11.27 -11.09
CA LEU A 75 8.25 11.99 -11.12
C LEU A 75 8.02 13.39 -10.58
N GLY A 76 8.72 13.75 -9.51
CA GLY A 76 8.69 15.08 -8.92
C GLY A 76 10.08 15.65 -8.77
N ALA A 77 10.28 16.89 -9.18
CA ALA A 77 11.52 17.62 -8.96
C ALA A 77 11.21 19.04 -8.50
N GLY A 78 12.03 19.59 -7.61
CA GLY A 78 11.83 20.95 -7.13
C GLY A 78 13.05 21.50 -6.40
N ASP A 79 13.02 22.79 -6.08
CA ASP A 79 14.07 23.46 -5.32
C ASP A 79 14.27 22.83 -3.92
N PRO A 80 15.30 23.23 -3.14
CA PRO A 80 15.66 22.57 -1.88
C PRO A 80 14.53 22.51 -0.84
N ASN A 81 13.48 23.33 -0.97
CA ASN A 81 12.37 23.40 -0.04
C ASN A 81 11.11 22.65 -0.51
N LYS A 82 11.14 22.00 -1.70
CA LYS A 82 9.95 21.40 -2.32
C LYS A 82 9.71 19.94 -2.01
N LEU A 83 10.58 19.25 -1.27
CA LEU A 83 10.41 17.83 -0.98
C LEU A 83 9.05 17.50 -0.33
N ASN A 84 8.63 18.34 0.64
CA ASN A 84 7.32 18.18 1.28
C ASN A 84 6.16 18.46 0.31
N GLU A 85 6.31 19.43 -0.59
CA GLU A 85 5.29 19.78 -1.58
C GLU A 85 5.11 18.64 -2.60
N ILE A 86 6.21 18.03 -3.05
CA ILE A 86 6.20 16.87 -3.94
C ILE A 86 5.39 15.71 -3.31
N PHE A 87 5.68 15.36 -2.06
CA PHE A 87 4.95 14.28 -1.38
C PHE A 87 3.48 14.62 -1.08
N ARG A 88 3.16 15.89 -0.79
CA ARG A 88 1.77 16.32 -0.63
C ARG A 88 1.00 16.20 -1.93
N ILE A 89 1.58 16.58 -3.07
CA ILE A 89 0.93 16.41 -4.38
C ILE A 89 0.68 14.92 -4.65
N PHE A 90 1.67 14.06 -4.37
CA PHE A 90 1.48 12.62 -4.50
C PHE A 90 0.34 12.09 -3.62
N LEU A 91 0.36 12.37 -2.32
CA LEU A 91 -0.61 11.82 -1.37
C LEU A 91 -1.99 12.45 -1.48
N ASP A 92 -2.09 13.77 -1.63
CA ASP A 92 -3.36 14.50 -1.50
C ASP A 92 -4.07 14.68 -2.84
N GLU A 93 -3.33 14.62 -3.96
CA GLU A 93 -3.92 14.82 -5.30
C GLU A 93 -3.86 13.56 -6.16
N VAL A 94 -2.73 12.85 -6.19
CA VAL A 94 -2.63 11.64 -7.02
C VAL A 94 -3.37 10.50 -6.33
N LEU A 95 -2.96 10.15 -5.12
CA LEU A 95 -3.54 9.04 -4.38
C LEU A 95 -5.04 9.26 -4.10
N LEU A 96 -5.44 10.39 -3.51
CA LEU A 96 -6.85 10.55 -3.12
C LEU A 96 -7.82 10.79 -4.29
N LEU A 97 -7.36 11.26 -5.45
CA LEU A 97 -8.26 11.62 -6.56
C LEU A 97 -8.18 10.64 -7.74
N GLN A 98 -7.15 9.79 -7.83
CA GLN A 98 -6.90 8.97 -9.01
C GLN A 98 -6.72 7.47 -8.72
N ILE A 99 -7.06 6.99 -7.51
CA ILE A 99 -7.16 5.56 -7.24
C ILE A 99 -8.11 4.90 -8.25
N ASP A 100 -7.62 3.87 -8.94
CA ASP A 100 -8.45 2.96 -9.71
C ASP A 100 -9.27 2.09 -8.76
N SER A 101 -10.56 2.40 -8.64
CA SER A 101 -11.49 1.66 -7.78
C SER A 101 -11.74 0.20 -8.19
N SER A 102 -11.32 -0.20 -9.39
CA SER A 102 -11.36 -1.59 -9.85
C SER A 102 -10.12 -2.39 -9.48
N PHE A 103 -9.01 -1.71 -9.14
CA PHE A 103 -7.79 -2.36 -8.71
C PHE A 103 -7.98 -2.97 -7.32
N THR A 104 -7.50 -4.21 -7.15
CA THR A 104 -7.64 -4.93 -5.89
C THR A 104 -6.33 -5.58 -5.47
N TYR A 105 -6.20 -5.77 -4.15
CA TYR A 105 -5.07 -6.35 -3.47
C TYR A 105 -5.54 -7.59 -2.70
N PRO A 106 -4.78 -8.70 -2.72
CA PRO A 106 -4.92 -9.74 -1.71
C PRO A 106 -4.41 -9.22 -0.37
N ILE A 107 -5.26 -9.24 0.66
CA ILE A 107 -4.87 -8.97 2.05
C ILE A 107 -5.29 -10.13 2.95
N PHE A 108 -4.69 -10.25 4.12
CA PHE A 108 -4.80 -11.45 4.93
C PHE A 108 -5.44 -11.17 6.29
N VAL A 109 -6.64 -11.71 6.51
CA VAL A 109 -7.37 -11.57 7.79
C VAL A 109 -7.04 -12.73 8.73
N PRO A 110 -6.84 -12.48 10.03
CA PRO A 110 -6.65 -13.56 11.00
C PRO A 110 -7.95 -14.35 11.19
N ILE A 111 -7.83 -15.68 11.27
CA ILE A 111 -8.93 -16.55 11.65
C ILE A 111 -8.96 -16.64 13.19
N PRO A 112 -10.08 -16.27 13.84
CA PRO A 112 -10.20 -16.31 15.30
C PRO A 112 -10.20 -17.74 15.84
N ASN A 113 -9.88 -17.87 17.13
CA ASN A 113 -9.99 -19.13 17.90
C ASN A 113 -9.18 -20.32 17.36
N MET A 114 -8.16 -20.07 16.54
CA MET A 114 -7.25 -21.11 16.09
C MET A 114 -6.20 -21.42 17.15
N ILE A 115 -5.86 -22.71 17.30
CA ILE A 115 -4.77 -23.17 18.20
C ILE A 115 -3.44 -22.53 17.76
N THR A 116 -3.19 -22.51 16.45
CA THR A 116 -2.06 -21.84 15.81
C THR A 116 -2.57 -20.67 14.98
N PRO A 117 -1.90 -19.49 14.98
CA PRO A 117 -2.35 -18.36 14.17
C PRO A 117 -2.40 -18.71 12.67
N VAL A 118 -3.58 -18.56 12.07
CA VAL A 118 -3.82 -18.75 10.63
C VAL A 118 -4.42 -17.47 10.06
N TRP A 119 -4.01 -17.11 8.85
CA TRP A 119 -4.61 -16.03 8.10
C TRP A 119 -5.23 -16.56 6.81
N LYS A 120 -6.32 -15.93 6.41
CA LYS A 120 -7.03 -16.20 5.16
C LYS A 120 -6.93 -15.00 4.23
N GLU A 121 -6.70 -15.28 2.96
CA GLU A 121 -6.76 -14.26 1.91
C GLU A 121 -8.19 -13.73 1.71
N VAL A 122 -8.30 -12.41 1.60
CA VAL A 122 -9.48 -11.68 1.15
C VAL A 122 -9.07 -10.64 0.11
N THR A 123 -10.00 -10.27 -0.76
CA THR A 123 -9.75 -9.24 -1.77
C THR A 123 -10.17 -7.88 -1.21
N ALA A 124 -9.32 -6.88 -1.34
CA ALA A 124 -9.61 -5.54 -0.89
C ALA A 124 -9.19 -4.47 -1.91
N LYS A 125 -9.88 -3.33 -1.92
CA LYS A 125 -9.45 -2.13 -2.67
C LYS A 125 -8.83 -1.13 -1.70
N VAL A 126 -7.89 -0.32 -2.18
CA VAL A 126 -7.32 0.77 -1.39
C VAL A 126 -8.29 1.95 -1.33
N ILE A 127 -8.37 2.62 -0.18
CA ILE A 127 -9.13 3.86 0.02
C ILE A 127 -8.20 5.07 0.11
N ASN A 128 -7.08 4.91 0.81
CA ASN A 128 -6.05 5.93 1.01
C ASN A 128 -4.73 5.25 1.41
N GLU A 129 -3.71 6.02 1.81
CA GLU A 129 -2.37 5.52 2.11
C GLU A 129 -2.31 4.43 3.18
N SER A 130 -3.32 4.31 4.05
CA SER A 130 -3.31 3.43 5.22
C SER A 130 -4.51 2.49 5.32
N THR A 131 -5.49 2.62 4.42
CA THR A 131 -6.81 1.99 4.58
C THR A 131 -7.21 1.20 3.35
N PHE A 132 -7.72 -0.01 3.59
CA PHE A 132 -8.38 -0.85 2.59
C PHE A 132 -9.85 -1.08 2.93
N GLU A 133 -10.65 -1.39 1.92
CA GLU A 133 -12.03 -1.89 2.07
C GLU A 133 -12.10 -3.31 1.52
N ILE A 134 -12.56 -4.25 2.33
CA ILE A 134 -12.76 -5.64 1.88
C ILE A 134 -13.91 -5.68 0.87
N VAL A 135 -13.65 -6.18 -0.33
CA VAL A 135 -14.64 -6.28 -1.42
C VAL A 135 -15.08 -7.70 -1.70
N GLU A 136 -14.27 -8.70 -1.35
CA GLU A 136 -14.59 -10.11 -1.54
C GLU A 136 -13.94 -10.97 -0.45
N ILE A 137 -14.67 -11.97 0.02
CA ILE A 137 -14.16 -13.03 0.89
C ILE A 137 -14.38 -14.36 0.15
N PRO A 138 -13.35 -14.92 -0.49
CA PRO A 138 -13.49 -16.17 -1.24
C PRO A 138 -13.77 -17.34 -0.30
N GLU A 139 -14.30 -18.44 -0.84
CA GLU A 139 -14.41 -19.70 -0.09
C GLU A 139 -13.02 -20.17 0.37
N THR A 140 -12.93 -20.67 1.61
CA THR A 140 -11.64 -21.06 2.18
C THR A 140 -11.15 -22.38 1.59
N THR A 141 -9.95 -22.37 1.01
CA THR A 141 -9.20 -23.56 0.64
C THR A 141 -7.84 -23.55 1.33
N PHE A 142 -7.23 -24.72 1.56
CA PHE A 142 -5.91 -24.81 2.19
C PHE A 142 -4.83 -24.01 1.47
N GLN A 143 -4.92 -23.88 0.13
CA GLN A 143 -3.97 -23.13 -0.69
C GLN A 143 -4.01 -21.62 -0.44
N LYS A 144 -5.11 -21.11 0.15
CA LYS A 144 -5.31 -19.68 0.44
C LYS A 144 -5.08 -19.33 1.91
N LEU A 145 -4.49 -20.27 2.66
CA LEU A 145 -4.15 -20.08 4.07
C LEU A 145 -2.68 -19.74 4.21
N GLN A 146 -2.40 -18.76 5.06
CA GLN A 146 -1.05 -18.36 5.43
C GLN A 146 -0.79 -18.72 6.90
N ILE A 147 0.34 -19.35 7.15
CA ILE A 147 0.79 -19.76 8.48
C ILE A 147 2.26 -19.41 8.68
N LEU A 148 2.67 -19.31 9.95
CA LEU A 148 4.04 -18.90 10.30
C LEU A 148 5.07 -20.01 10.11
N LYS A 149 4.70 -21.27 10.39
CA LYS A 149 5.58 -22.44 10.27
C LYS A 149 4.84 -23.57 9.60
N ILE A 150 5.52 -24.28 8.70
CA ILE A 150 4.89 -25.37 7.93
C ILE A 150 4.27 -26.46 8.82
N ASP A 151 4.85 -26.72 10.00
CA ASP A 151 4.36 -27.72 10.95
C ASP A 151 3.00 -27.35 11.57
N ASP A 152 2.62 -26.06 11.55
CA ASP A 152 1.36 -25.59 12.14
C ASP A 152 0.13 -26.06 11.32
N PHE A 153 0.31 -26.44 10.04
CA PHE A 153 -0.78 -26.97 9.20
C PHE A 153 -1.45 -28.22 9.81
N GLN A 154 -0.71 -29.02 10.59
CA GLN A 154 -1.25 -30.24 11.19
C GLN A 154 -2.35 -29.97 12.22
N ASN A 155 -2.43 -28.74 12.74
CA ASN A 155 -3.38 -28.33 13.78
C ASN A 155 -4.55 -27.52 13.23
N VAL A 156 -4.69 -27.41 11.90
CA VAL A 156 -5.74 -26.62 11.25
C VAL A 156 -6.96 -27.51 10.96
N GLU A 157 -8.04 -27.30 11.69
CA GLU A 157 -9.33 -27.94 11.41
C GLU A 157 -10.12 -27.15 10.35
N ILE A 158 -10.67 -27.84 9.35
CA ILE A 158 -11.39 -27.19 8.24
C ILE A 158 -12.68 -26.49 8.71
N ALA A 159 -13.35 -27.06 9.71
CA ALA A 159 -14.64 -26.57 10.19
C ALA A 159 -14.57 -25.18 10.85
N SER A 160 -13.40 -24.76 11.35
CA SER A 160 -13.19 -23.45 11.96
C SER A 160 -12.78 -22.36 10.96
N LEU A 161 -12.59 -22.71 9.68
CA LEU A 161 -12.10 -21.79 8.65
C LEU A 161 -13.16 -20.84 8.06
N SER A 162 -14.43 -21.02 8.44
CA SER A 162 -15.56 -20.20 7.96
C SER A 162 -15.90 -19.03 8.88
N ASP A 163 -15.50 -19.09 10.15
CA ASP A 163 -15.81 -18.05 11.13
C ASP A 163 -14.77 -16.94 11.01
N LEU A 164 -15.17 -15.81 10.43
CA LEU A 164 -14.34 -14.61 10.32
C LEU A 164 -14.96 -13.48 11.13
N ASP A 165 -14.10 -12.76 11.84
CA ASP A 165 -14.50 -11.51 12.47
C ASP A 165 -14.76 -10.40 11.42
N TYR A 166 -14.41 -10.60 10.14
CA TYR A 166 -14.44 -9.61 9.07
C TYR A 166 -15.50 -9.94 8.00
N LYS A 167 -16.07 -8.90 7.40
CA LYS A 167 -17.09 -8.99 6.33
C LYS A 167 -16.79 -8.03 5.19
N ILE A 168 -17.43 -8.27 4.03
CA ILE A 168 -17.40 -7.35 2.89
C ILE A 168 -17.91 -5.97 3.34
N GLY A 169 -17.21 -4.92 2.92
CA GLY A 169 -17.44 -3.52 3.30
C GLY A 169 -16.71 -3.07 4.55
N ASP A 170 -16.07 -3.98 5.31
CA ASP A 170 -15.24 -3.56 6.43
C ASP A 170 -14.02 -2.77 5.94
N LYS A 171 -13.79 -1.62 6.56
CA LYS A 171 -12.58 -0.81 6.38
C LYS A 171 -11.52 -1.26 7.38
N VAL A 172 -10.31 -1.50 6.89
CA VAL A 172 -9.25 -2.15 7.66
C VAL A 172 -7.90 -1.48 7.45
N ARG A 173 -7.02 -1.61 8.46
CA ARG A 173 -5.59 -1.33 8.33
C ARG A 173 -4.79 -2.60 8.31
N CYS A 174 -3.73 -2.59 7.52
CA CYS A 174 -2.79 -3.69 7.39
C CYS A 174 -1.43 -3.36 8.01
N LYS A 175 -0.68 -4.40 8.37
CA LYS A 175 0.77 -4.35 8.56
C LYS A 175 1.43 -5.44 7.74
N LEU A 176 2.72 -5.30 7.48
CA LEU A 176 3.50 -6.39 6.90
C LEU A 176 3.79 -7.46 7.94
N LYS A 177 3.70 -8.71 7.50
CA LYS A 177 4.06 -9.87 8.28
C LYS A 177 4.81 -10.86 7.41
N GLU A 178 5.93 -11.34 7.93
CA GLU A 178 6.74 -12.38 7.28
C GLU A 178 6.05 -13.74 7.42
N PHE A 179 5.84 -14.41 6.29
CA PHE A 179 5.40 -15.80 6.20
C PHE A 179 6.49 -16.64 5.53
N PHE A 180 6.30 -17.96 5.51
CA PHE A 180 7.23 -18.85 4.80
C PHE A 180 7.36 -18.52 3.30
N GLU A 181 6.28 -18.01 2.70
CA GLU A 181 6.20 -17.66 1.27
C GLU A 181 6.57 -16.19 0.99
N GLY A 182 7.09 -15.47 1.99
CA GLY A 182 7.44 -14.05 1.90
C GLY A 182 6.51 -13.14 2.68
N VAL A 183 6.73 -11.83 2.56
CA VAL A 183 5.96 -10.83 3.31
C VAL A 183 4.56 -10.67 2.73
N LYS A 184 3.54 -10.56 3.59
CA LYS A 184 2.15 -10.29 3.18
C LYS A 184 1.49 -9.21 4.03
N PRO A 185 0.57 -8.42 3.47
CA PRO A 185 -0.22 -7.45 4.24
C PRO A 185 -1.30 -8.16 5.05
N VAL A 186 -1.17 -8.15 6.38
CA VAL A 186 -2.14 -8.73 7.31
C VAL A 186 -2.98 -7.66 7.99
N VAL A 187 -4.28 -7.90 8.08
CA VAL A 187 -5.22 -7.03 8.78
C VAL A 187 -4.94 -7.06 10.29
N VAL A 188 -4.89 -5.87 10.90
CA VAL A 188 -4.63 -5.69 12.33
C VAL A 188 -5.71 -4.91 13.07
N GLU A 189 -6.47 -4.10 12.35
CA GLU A 189 -7.45 -3.20 12.94
C GLU A 189 -8.61 -3.03 11.96
N LYS A 190 -9.85 -3.12 12.48
CA LYS A 190 -11.02 -2.56 11.81
C LYS A 190 -11.15 -1.09 12.16
N ILE A 191 -11.37 -0.28 11.14
CA ILE A 191 -11.64 1.15 11.31
C ILE A 191 -13.11 1.29 11.68
N LYS A 192 -13.38 1.84 12.87
CA LYS A 192 -14.74 2.20 13.28
C LYS A 192 -15.14 3.47 12.56
N GLU A 193 -16.34 3.47 11.97
CA GLU A 193 -16.97 4.67 11.40
C GLU A 193 -17.36 5.67 12.50
#